data_AF-A0A6M3K3Z7-F1
#
_entry.id   AF-A0A6M3K3Z7-F1
#
_cell.length_a   1.000
_cell.length_b   1.000
_cell.length_c   1.000
_cell.angle_alpha   90.00
_cell.angle_beta   90.00
_cell.angle_gamma   90.00
#
_symmetry.space_group_name_H-M   'P 1'
#
loop_
_entity.id
_entity.type
_entity.pdbx_description
1 polymer ?
#
loop_
_entity_poly.entity_id
_entity_poly.type
_entity_poly.pdbx_seq_one_letter_code
_entity_poly.pdbx_strand_id
1 'polypeptide(L)'
;MIESRYMEFDKVGDTGKTEIWNILSKSSGFILGQIRWYGAWRQYCFYPSSQCVFNIGCMDDIKKMIGELMEQRRITSHSSGRQKNAAA
;
A
#
# COMPACT_ATOMS: atom_id res chain seq x y z
N MET A 1 -0.34 -8.25 6.87
CA MET A 1 -1.54 -8.34 6.01
C MET A 1 -2.72 -7.94 6.88
N ILE A 2 -3.28 -6.77 6.60
CA ILE A 2 -4.34 -6.17 7.42
C ILE A 2 -5.67 -6.82 7.11
N GLU A 3 -6.31 -7.36 8.14
CA GLU A 3 -7.72 -7.76 8.08
C GLU A 3 -8.60 -6.51 8.23
N SER A 4 -9.51 -6.30 7.27
CA SER A 4 -10.54 -5.26 7.34
C SER A 4 -11.93 -5.85 7.21
N ARG A 5 -12.90 -5.28 7.93
CA ARG A 5 -14.30 -5.73 7.88
C ARG A 5 -14.97 -5.46 6.53
N TYR A 6 -14.63 -4.34 5.89
CA TYR A 6 -15.36 -3.84 4.72
C TYR A 6 -14.53 -3.81 3.43
N MET A 7 -13.21 -3.93 3.54
CA MET A 7 -12.29 -3.74 2.43
C MET A 7 -11.38 -4.95 2.23
N GLU A 8 -11.02 -5.16 0.98
CA GLU A 8 -9.99 -6.09 0.55
C GLU A 8 -8.85 -5.30 -0.10
N PHE A 9 -7.62 -5.75 0.11
CA PHE A 9 -6.41 -5.11 -0.42
C PHE A 9 -5.76 -6.06 -1.42
N ASP A 10 -5.76 -5.68 -2.70
CA ASP A 10 -5.28 -6.51 -3.79
C ASP A 10 -4.05 -5.87 -4.45
N LYS A 11 -2.95 -6.60 -4.55
CA LYS A 11 -1.72 -6.11 -5.18
C LYS A 11 -1.85 -6.23 -6.69
N VAL A 12 -1.90 -5.10 -7.37
CA VAL A 12 -2.11 -5.05 -8.83
C VAL A 12 -0.85 -4.77 -9.63
N GLY A 13 0.25 -4.42 -8.96
CA GLY A 13 1.54 -4.30 -9.63
C GLY A 13 2.63 -3.70 -8.75
N ASP A 14 3.78 -3.45 -9.36
CA ASP A 14 4.89 -2.72 -8.77
C ASP A 14 5.79 -2.08 -9.83
N THR A 15 6.69 -1.21 -9.37
CA THR A 15 7.67 -0.47 -10.19
C THR A 15 9.10 -0.99 -10.00
N GLY A 16 9.25 -2.19 -9.45
CA GLY A 16 10.51 -2.74 -8.94
C GLY A 16 11.01 -2.11 -7.63
N LYS A 17 10.49 -0.94 -7.21
CA LYS A 17 10.82 -0.30 -5.93
C LYS A 17 9.61 -0.15 -5.02
N THR A 18 8.45 0.14 -5.59
CA THR A 18 7.22 0.38 -4.84
C THR A 18 6.05 -0.32 -5.51
N GLU A 19 5.13 -0.81 -4.69
CA GLU A 19 3.96 -1.57 -5.10
C GLU A 19 2.77 -0.66 -5.38
N ILE A 20 1.74 -1.22 -6.02
CA ILE A 20 0.45 -0.59 -6.28
C ILE A 20 -0.62 -1.57 -5.81
N TRP A 21 -1.52 -1.08 -4.96
CA TRP A 21 -2.57 -1.89 -4.36
C TRP A 21 -3.93 -1.27 -4.64
N ASN A 22 -4.87 -2.06 -5.13
CA ASN A 22 -6.28 -1.70 -5.17
C ASN A 22 -6.90 -1.92 -3.77
N ILE A 23 -7.84 -1.05 -3.41
CA ILE A 23 -8.75 -1.27 -2.30
C ILE A 23 -10.13 -1.58 -2.87
N LEU A 24 -10.66 -2.76 -2.59
CA LEU A 24 -11.96 -3.19 -3.07
C LEU A 24 -12.97 -3.24 -1.93
N SER A 25 -14.23 -2.89 -2.23
CA SER A 25 -15.36 -3.12 -1.32
C SER A 25 -15.66 -4.61 -1.27
N LYS A 26 -15.60 -5.23 -0.08
CA LYS A 26 -15.93 -6.65 0.09
C LYS A 26 -17.38 -6.99 -0.31
N SER A 27 -18.30 -6.04 -0.18
CA SER A 27 -19.72 -6.28 -0.48
C SER A 27 -20.07 -6.16 -1.96
N SER A 28 -19.29 -5.41 -2.74
CA SER A 28 -19.62 -5.11 -4.14
C SER A 28 -18.53 -5.45 -5.15
N GLY A 29 -17.30 -5.74 -4.68
CA GLY A 29 -16.12 -5.85 -5.55
C GLY A 29 -15.67 -4.53 -6.18
N PHE A 30 -16.34 -3.41 -5.87
CA PHE A 30 -16.01 -2.12 -6.47
C PHE A 30 -14.66 -1.58 -5.97
N ILE A 31 -13.87 -0.97 -6.85
CA ILE A 31 -12.58 -0.36 -6.52
C ILE A 31 -12.83 1.00 -5.83
N LEU A 32 -12.60 1.04 -4.52
CA LEU A 32 -12.74 2.22 -3.66
C LEU A 32 -11.57 3.21 -3.81
N GLY A 33 -10.45 2.74 -4.34
CA GLY A 33 -9.27 3.56 -4.62
C GLY A 33 -8.00 2.73 -4.69
N GLN A 34 -6.87 3.41 -4.70
CA GLN A 34 -5.54 2.79 -4.79
C GLN A 34 -4.58 3.31 -3.73
N ILE A 35 -3.75 2.43 -3.18
CA ILE A 35 -2.57 2.80 -2.42
C ILE A 35 -1.37 2.67 -3.34
N ARG A 36 -0.64 3.78 -3.53
CA ARG A 36 0.57 3.83 -4.37
C ARG A 36 1.54 4.88 -3.86
N TRP A 37 2.79 4.79 -4.30
CA TRP A 37 3.84 5.71 -3.89
C TRP A 37 3.59 7.12 -4.41
N TYR A 38 3.63 8.10 -3.50
CA TYR A 38 3.68 9.51 -3.84
C TYR A 38 5.12 10.02 -3.70
N GLY A 39 5.76 10.24 -4.85
CA GLY A 39 7.19 10.56 -4.94
C GLY A 39 7.60 11.80 -4.15
N ALA A 40 6.79 12.86 -4.20
CA ALA A 40 7.10 14.13 -3.55
C ALA A 40 7.22 14.01 -2.02
N TRP A 41 6.41 13.15 -1.39
CA TRP A 41 6.46 12.92 0.06
C TRP A 41 7.26 11.69 0.45
N ARG A 42 7.71 10.92 -0.54
CA ARG A 42 8.39 9.65 -0.33
C ARG A 42 7.59 8.74 0.61
N GLN A 43 6.30 8.60 0.34
CA GLN A 43 5.38 7.82 1.15
C GLN A 43 4.34 7.11 0.27
N TYR A 44 3.84 5.96 0.73
CA TYR A 44 2.57 5.44 0.21
C TYR A 44 1.41 6.34 0.64
N CYS A 45 0.55 6.66 -0.32
CA CYS A 45 -0.65 7.47 -0.11
C CYS A 45 -1.86 6.76 -0.70
N PHE A 46 -3.01 7.02 -0.10
CA PHE A 46 -4.29 6.55 -0.60
C PHE A 46 -4.87 7.56 -1.60
N TYR A 47 -5.28 7.07 -2.76
CA TYR A 47 -5.93 7.81 -3.84
C TYR A 47 -7.36 7.26 -3.98
N PRO A 48 -8.36 7.91 -3.37
CA PRO A 48 -9.73 7.43 -3.43
C PRO A 48 -10.28 7.51 -4.86
N SER A 49 -11.15 6.57 -5.20
CA SER A 49 -12.02 6.68 -6.36
C SER A 49 -12.97 7.88 -6.18
N SER A 50 -13.44 8.44 -7.29
CA SER A 50 -14.34 9.59 -7.27
C SER A 50 -15.60 9.29 -6.46
N GLN A 51 -16.04 10.25 -5.64
CA GLN A 51 -17.27 10.17 -4.84
C GLN A 51 -17.27 9.06 -3.77
N CYS A 52 -16.12 8.50 -3.40
CA CYS A 52 -16.03 7.62 -2.25
C CYS A 52 -15.91 8.40 -0.94
N VAL A 53 -16.63 7.95 0.09
CA VAL A 53 -16.55 8.47 1.46
C VAL A 53 -16.14 7.33 2.39
N PHE A 54 -15.24 7.62 3.32
CA PHE A 54 -14.70 6.65 4.26
C PHE A 54 -15.03 7.09 5.69
N ASN A 55 -15.60 6.18 6.47
CA ASN A 55 -15.73 6.40 7.91
C ASN A 55 -14.38 6.20 8.61
N ILE A 56 -14.34 6.51 9.91
CA ILE A 56 -13.10 6.43 10.71
C ILE A 56 -12.50 5.02 10.67
N GLY A 57 -13.31 3.97 10.80
CA GLY A 57 -12.82 2.59 10.76
C GLY A 57 -12.13 2.23 9.44
N CYS A 58 -12.72 2.62 8.30
CA CYS A 58 -12.09 2.39 7.01
C CYS A 58 -10.81 3.23 6.85
N MET A 59 -10.80 4.49 7.31
CA MET A 59 -9.59 5.32 7.27
C MET A 59 -8.46 4.71 8.12
N ASP A 60 -8.78 4.13 9.27
CA ASP A 60 -7.81 3.46 10.14
C ASP A 60 -7.22 2.21 9.48
N ASP A 61 -8.04 1.38 8.82
CA ASP A 61 -7.56 0.20 8.12
C ASP A 61 -6.65 0.57 6.94
N ILE A 62 -7.01 1.62 6.18
CA ILE A 62 -6.17 2.17 5.11
C ILE A 62 -4.84 2.67 5.67
N LYS A 63 -4.88 3.41 6.79
CA LYS A 63 -3.68 3.91 7.48
C LYS A 63 -2.76 2.77 7.91
N LYS A 64 -3.31 1.70 8.48
CA LYS A 64 -2.53 0.51 8.88
C LYS A 64 -1.84 -0.13 7.69
N MET A 65 -2.57 -0.32 6.57
CA MET A 65 -2.00 -0.89 5.35
C MET A 65 -0.84 -0.03 4.81
N ILE A 66 -1.02 1.30 4.76
CA ILE A 66 0.07 2.23 4.41
C ILE A 66 1.28 2.05 5.35
N GLY A 67 1.04 1.91 6.65
CA GLY A 67 2.09 1.65 7.64
C GLY A 67 2.88 0.37 7.37
N GLU A 68 2.20 -0.75 7.08
CA GLU A 68 2.86 -2.02 6.72
C GLU A 68 3.73 -1.86 5.47
N LEU A 69 3.22 -1.21 4.42
CA LEU A 69 3.95 -0.99 3.17
C LEU A 69 5.19 -0.09 3.37
N MET A 70 5.09 0.92 4.23
CA MET A 70 6.23 1.78 4.57
C MET A 70 7.32 0.98 5.30
N GLU A 71 6.93 0.14 6.25
CA GLU A 71 7.88 -0.71 6.98
C GLU A 71 8.54 -1.75 6.08
N GLN A 72 7.78 -2.43 5.24
CA GLN A 72 8.30 -3.37 4.24
C GLN A 72 9.33 -2.69 3.32
N ARG A 73 9.02 -1.48 2.82
CA ARG A 73 9.96 -0.71 1.99
C ARG A 73 11.24 -0.36 2.75
N ARG A 74 11.12 0.02 4.03
CA ARG A 74 12.28 0.30 4.89
C ARG A 74 13.16 -0.95 4.97
N ILE A 75 12.59 -2.12 5.26
CA ILE A 75 13.33 -3.39 5.36
C ILE A 75 14.02 -3.74 4.03
N THR A 76 13.29 -3.71 2.91
CA THR A 76 13.82 -4.06 1.58
C THR A 76 14.95 -3.13 1.13
N SER A 77 14.87 -1.84 1.46
CA SER A 77 15.95 -0.88 1.16
C SER A 77 17.25 -1.19 1.92
N HIS A 78 17.16 -1.76 3.13
CA HIS A 78 18.33 -2.14 3.93
C HIS A 78 18.91 -3.50 3.50
N SER A 79 18.07 -4.47 3.13
CA SER A 79 18.53 -5.79 2.69
C SER A 79 19.23 -5.74 1.34
N SER A 80 18.77 -4.88 0.42
CA SER A 80 19.35 -4.68 -0.91
C SER A 80 20.77 -4.05 -0.88
N GLY A 81 21.18 -3.45 0.24
CA GLY A 81 22.53 -2.92 0.43
C GLY A 81 23.58 -3.98 0.81
N ARG A 82 23.17 -5.14 1.34
CA ARG A 82 24.09 -6.15 1.89
C ARG A 82 24.64 -7.11 0.84
N GLN A 83 23.98 -7.27 -0.31
CA GLN A 83 24.40 -8.20 -1.36
C GLN A 83 25.43 -7.63 -2.35
N LYS A 84 25.85 -6.36 -2.23
CA LYS A 84 26.78 -5.73 -3.19
C LYS A 84 28.27 -5.88 -2.85
N ASN A 85 28.63 -6.52 -1.74
CA ASN A 85 30.04 -6.62 -1.29
C ASN A 85 30.56 -8.08 -1.19
N ALA A 86 30.03 -9.03 -1.96
CA ALA A 86 30.46 -10.43 -1.93
C ALA A 86 30.99 -10.97 -3.27
N ALA A 87 31.45 -10.08 -4.16
CA ALA A 87 32.13 -10.46 -5.40
C ALA A 87 33.20 -9.43 -5.75
N ALA A 88 34.39 -9.59 -5.15
CA ALA A 88 35.65 -9.03 -5.60
C ALA A 88 36.77 -9.99 -5.18
#